data_AF-A0A3E0PEH4-F1
#
_entry.id   AF-A0A3E0PEH4-F1
#
_cell.length_a   1.000
_cell.length_b   1.000
_cell.length_c   1.000
_cell.angle_alpha   90.00
_cell.angle_beta   90.00
_cell.angle_gamma   90.00
#
_symmetry.space_group_name_H-M   'P 1'
#
loop_
_entity.id
_entity.type
_entity.pdbx_description
1 polymer ?
#
loop_
_entity_poly.entity_id
_entity_poly.type
_entity_poly.pdbx_seq_one_letter_code
_entity_poly.pdbx_strand_id
1 'polypeptide(L)'
;MKELSVLILASVFLASCGGAAAPERTGNTAPQSSGNDGAESMIAHSSDRGGPAAPNSEKNGKSGWSRGGDPIDTTEFDQEIETARKAFDSAPNSEPAKKSLSEAYTKRGEALTRARQYAAALGDYRKALKLDPSNALAKQWIDQIVIIYEGLNKEYPKEGEEPEPLEFKKEDAG
;
A
#
# COMPACT_ATOMS: atom_id res chain seq x y z
N MET A 1 32.28 39.04 -28.53
CA MET A 1 30.98 39.64 -28.16
C MET A 1 30.48 38.82 -26.98
N LYS A 2 30.95 39.13 -25.76
CA LYS A 2 30.32 39.98 -24.73
C LYS A 2 28.99 39.40 -24.22
N GLU A 3 29.13 38.70 -23.09
CA GLU A 3 28.30 38.66 -21.88
C GLU A 3 26.76 38.60 -22.01
N LEU A 4 26.15 37.60 -21.36
CA LEU A 4 24.85 37.79 -20.73
C LEU A 4 24.68 36.97 -19.43
N SER A 5 25.11 37.64 -18.36
CA SER A 5 24.41 37.86 -17.09
C SER A 5 23.83 36.69 -16.28
N VAL A 6 24.57 36.47 -15.19
CA VAL A 6 24.29 35.94 -13.85
C VAL A 6 22.94 36.37 -13.21
N LEU A 7 22.28 35.37 -12.60
CA LEU A 7 21.44 35.31 -11.37
C LEU A 7 21.03 36.61 -10.66
N ILE A 8 19.73 36.73 -10.31
CA ILE A 8 19.29 37.24 -8.98
C ILE A 8 18.04 36.48 -8.49
N LEU A 9 18.20 35.78 -7.35
CA LEU A 9 17.16 35.29 -6.44
C LEU A 9 16.45 36.45 -5.73
N ALA A 10 15.13 36.40 -5.59
CA ALA A 10 14.41 37.18 -4.59
C ALA A 10 13.20 36.40 -4.05
N SER A 11 13.47 35.59 -3.04
CA SER A 11 12.50 34.99 -2.12
C SER A 11 11.92 36.07 -1.19
N VAL A 12 10.60 36.27 -1.22
CA VAL A 12 9.88 37.06 -0.22
C VAL A 12 9.11 36.10 0.68
N PHE A 13 9.71 35.78 1.83
CA PHE A 13 9.01 35.20 2.97
C PHE A 13 8.44 36.37 3.79
N LEU A 14 7.11 36.45 3.91
CA LEU A 14 6.46 37.26 4.94
C LEU A 14 6.15 36.36 6.13
N ALA A 15 6.91 36.58 7.20
CA ALA A 15 6.65 36.06 8.53
C ALA A 15 5.42 36.75 9.12
N SER A 16 4.41 35.98 9.50
CA SER A 16 3.32 36.45 10.37
C SER A 16 3.46 35.76 11.72
N CYS A 17 3.92 36.52 12.71
CA CYS A 17 3.91 36.15 14.12
C CYS A 17 2.62 36.67 14.78
N GLY A 18 2.01 35.87 15.64
CA GLY A 18 0.97 36.29 16.59
C GLY A 18 -0.01 35.14 16.85
N GLY A 19 -0.31 34.72 18.07
CA GLY A 19 0.04 35.21 19.39
C GLY A 19 -0.40 34.19 20.44
N ALA A 20 0.18 34.33 21.63
CA ALA A 20 -0.05 33.51 22.81
C ALA A 20 -1.47 33.65 23.39
N ALA A 21 -2.00 32.57 23.96
CA ALA A 21 -2.73 32.58 25.25
C ALA A 21 -3.13 31.14 25.64
N ALA A 22 -2.54 30.62 26.71
CA ALA A 22 -3.23 29.71 27.61
C ALA A 22 -3.85 30.56 28.74
N PRO A 23 -4.99 30.14 29.31
CA PRO A 23 -4.89 29.71 30.71
C PRO A 23 -5.77 28.51 31.09
N GLU A 24 -5.38 27.93 32.22
CA GLU A 24 -5.91 26.80 32.97
C GLU A 24 -7.39 26.93 33.38
N ARG A 25 -8.06 25.79 33.67
CA ARG A 25 -8.53 25.46 35.03
C ARG A 25 -9.25 24.11 35.16
N THR A 26 -8.87 23.37 36.22
CA THR A 26 -9.69 22.56 37.17
C THR A 26 -10.72 21.58 36.60
N GLY A 27 -10.82 20.32 37.03
CA GLY A 27 -10.41 19.69 38.27
C GLY A 27 -11.33 18.48 38.50
N ASN A 28 -10.93 17.66 39.47
CA ASN A 28 -11.73 16.71 40.23
C ASN A 28 -11.53 15.22 39.92
N THR A 29 -11.09 14.58 41.00
CA THR A 29 -10.89 13.19 41.34
C THR A 29 -12.14 12.31 41.22
N ALA A 30 -11.86 11.03 40.95
CA ALA A 30 -12.68 9.81 40.97
C ALA A 30 -13.45 9.59 42.31
N PRO A 31 -14.28 8.53 42.56
CA PRO A 31 -14.08 7.14 42.08
C PRO A 31 -15.31 6.17 41.95
N GLN A 32 -15.01 4.94 41.50
CA GLN A 32 -15.76 3.64 41.61
C GLN A 32 -17.08 3.51 40.81
N SER A 33 -17.56 2.34 40.35
CA SER A 33 -17.43 0.96 40.82
C SER A 33 -17.87 -0.04 39.73
N SER A 34 -17.20 -1.21 39.69
CA SER A 34 -17.73 -2.59 39.63
C SER A 34 -19.03 -2.90 38.88
N GLY A 35 -18.96 -3.93 38.02
CA GLY A 35 -20.11 -4.59 37.42
C GLY A 35 -19.72 -5.64 36.40
N ASN A 36 -18.93 -6.63 36.80
CA ASN A 36 -18.61 -7.83 36.04
C ASN A 36 -19.44 -9.00 36.54
N ASP A 37 -20.66 -9.12 36.00
CA ASP A 37 -21.50 -10.31 36.13
C ASP A 37 -21.78 -10.88 34.73
N GLY A 38 -21.51 -12.17 34.59
CA GLY A 38 -21.61 -12.90 33.35
C GLY A 38 -23.06 -13.14 32.89
N ALA A 39 -23.21 -13.28 31.58
CA ALA A 39 -24.24 -14.12 30.99
C ALA A 39 -23.72 -14.64 29.65
N GLU A 40 -23.59 -15.96 29.61
CA GLU A 40 -23.40 -16.78 28.43
C GLU A 40 -24.47 -16.47 27.38
N SER A 41 -24.09 -16.42 26.12
CA SER A 41 -24.98 -16.86 25.04
C SER A 41 -24.15 -17.33 23.86
N MET A 42 -24.12 -18.64 23.74
CA MET A 42 -23.65 -19.38 22.58
C MET A 42 -24.61 -19.08 21.41
N ILE A 43 -24.09 -18.51 20.34
CA ILE A 43 -24.66 -18.74 19.01
C ILE A 43 -23.53 -19.33 18.16
N ALA A 44 -23.59 -20.65 18.04
CA ALA A 44 -22.78 -21.45 17.14
C ALA A 44 -23.11 -21.06 15.69
N HIS A 45 -22.13 -20.50 14.97
CA HIS A 45 -22.18 -20.48 13.52
C HIS A 45 -21.46 -21.71 12.99
N SER A 46 -22.28 -22.72 12.71
CA SER A 46 -22.09 -23.81 11.75
C SER A 46 -20.71 -23.89 11.12
N SER A 47 -19.87 -24.75 11.70
CA SER A 47 -18.72 -25.34 11.03
C SER A 47 -19.21 -26.25 9.90
N ASP A 48 -19.23 -25.75 8.67
CA ASP A 48 -19.04 -26.61 7.50
C ASP A 48 -18.67 -25.81 6.25
N ARG A 49 -17.38 -25.88 5.90
CA ARG A 49 -16.85 -26.00 4.52
C ARG A 49 -15.32 -26.11 4.63
N GLY A 50 -14.88 -27.32 4.95
CA GLY A 50 -13.53 -27.76 4.60
C GLY A 50 -13.42 -27.83 3.07
N GLY A 51 -13.03 -26.72 2.44
CA GLY A 51 -12.47 -26.76 1.10
C GLY A 51 -11.02 -27.30 1.17
N PRO A 52 -10.54 -28.03 0.15
CA PRO A 52 -9.17 -28.56 0.19
C PRO A 52 -8.18 -27.40 0.33
N ALA A 53 -7.38 -27.45 1.39
CA ALA A 53 -6.22 -26.60 1.55
C ALA A 53 -5.37 -26.71 0.27
N ALA A 54 -5.16 -25.59 -0.41
CA ALA A 54 -4.25 -25.53 -1.54
C ALA A 54 -2.85 -25.97 -1.06
N PRO A 55 -2.19 -26.93 -1.74
CA PRO A 55 -0.90 -27.44 -1.32
C PRO A 55 0.21 -26.52 -1.86
N ASN A 56 0.59 -25.53 -1.05
CA ASN A 56 1.96 -25.01 -0.88
C ASN A 56 1.85 -23.67 -0.16
N SER A 57 1.69 -23.72 1.17
CA SER A 57 2.24 -22.65 1.99
C SER A 57 3.76 -22.82 1.92
N GLU A 58 4.40 -22.14 0.97
CA GLU A 58 5.84 -21.90 1.05
C GLU A 58 6.11 -21.26 2.41
N LYS A 59 6.58 -22.09 3.35
CA LYS A 59 7.09 -21.67 4.65
C LYS A 59 8.36 -20.88 4.39
N ASN A 60 8.23 -19.59 4.09
CA ASN A 60 9.35 -18.68 4.14
C ASN A 60 9.16 -17.76 5.36
N GLY A 61 10.01 -18.01 6.37
CA GLY A 61 10.29 -17.21 7.57
C GLY A 61 9.15 -16.43 8.22
N LYS A 62 8.60 -16.92 9.35
CA LYS A 62 7.92 -16.19 10.45
C LYS A 62 7.41 -14.76 10.13
N SER A 63 6.68 -14.57 9.04
CA SER A 63 6.17 -13.26 8.67
C SER A 63 4.72 -13.18 9.15
N GLY A 64 4.39 -12.15 9.93
CA GLY A 64 3.04 -11.97 10.48
C GLY A 64 1.98 -11.65 9.43
N TRP A 65 2.33 -11.61 8.15
CA TRP A 65 1.46 -11.24 7.03
C TRP A 65 1.11 -12.45 6.15
N SER A 66 -0.04 -12.39 5.50
CA SER A 66 -0.52 -13.44 4.56
C SER A 66 -0.67 -12.88 3.15
N ARG A 67 -0.38 -13.68 2.12
CA ARG A 67 -0.57 -13.30 0.70
C ARG A 67 -2.01 -12.83 0.44
N GLY A 68 -3.01 -13.64 0.83
CA GLY A 68 -4.43 -13.29 0.92
C GLY A 68 -5.09 -12.69 -0.34
N GLY A 69 -6.40 -12.49 -0.31
CA GLY A 69 -7.16 -11.83 -1.39
C GLY A 69 -7.74 -12.79 -2.44
N ASP A 70 -8.44 -12.19 -3.41
CA ASP A 70 -9.11 -12.88 -4.50
C ASP A 70 -8.17 -12.92 -5.73
N PRO A 71 -7.93 -14.08 -6.36
CA PRO A 71 -7.19 -14.13 -7.62
C PRO A 71 -7.90 -13.31 -8.71
N ILE A 72 -7.13 -12.53 -9.47
CA ILE A 72 -7.62 -11.72 -10.59
C ILE A 72 -6.74 -11.94 -11.82
N ASP A 73 -7.31 -11.83 -13.01
CA ASP A 73 -6.53 -11.86 -14.24
C ASP A 73 -5.65 -10.60 -14.31
N THR A 74 -4.33 -10.77 -14.17
CA THR A 74 -3.37 -9.66 -14.27
C THR A 74 -2.78 -9.50 -15.67
N THR A 75 -3.16 -10.33 -16.64
CA THR A 75 -2.48 -10.45 -17.94
C THR A 75 -2.33 -9.11 -18.66
N GLU A 76 -3.38 -8.29 -18.70
CA GLU A 76 -3.32 -6.98 -19.37
C GLU A 76 -2.36 -6.01 -18.67
N PHE A 77 -2.34 -6.01 -17.33
CA PHE A 77 -1.40 -5.20 -16.56
C PHE A 77 0.04 -5.68 -16.74
N ASP A 78 0.25 -7.00 -16.82
CA ASP A 78 1.57 -7.60 -17.01
C ASP A 78 2.13 -7.24 -18.39
N GLN A 79 1.30 -7.24 -19.43
CA GLN A 79 1.65 -6.77 -20.77
C GLN A 79 1.98 -5.27 -20.79
N GLU A 80 1.21 -4.45 -20.07
CA GLU A 80 1.48 -3.02 -19.94
C GLU A 80 2.82 -2.76 -19.25
N ILE A 81 3.09 -3.45 -18.14
CA ILE A 81 4.37 -3.40 -17.42
C ILE A 81 5.52 -3.83 -18.34
N GLU A 82 5.37 -4.92 -19.08
CA GLU A 82 6.41 -5.40 -20.00
C GLU A 82 6.72 -4.37 -21.10
N THR A 83 5.67 -3.77 -21.68
CA THR A 83 5.82 -2.75 -22.73
C THR A 83 6.52 -1.51 -22.19
N ALA A 84 6.09 -0.99 -21.04
CA ALA A 84 6.71 0.16 -20.40
C ALA A 84 8.15 -0.14 -19.95
N ARG A 85 8.42 -1.38 -19.52
CA ARG A 85 9.75 -1.85 -19.13
C ARG A 85 10.70 -1.84 -20.30
N LYS A 86 10.31 -2.34 -21.48
CA LYS A 86 11.15 -2.27 -22.69
C LYS A 86 11.53 -0.84 -23.05
N ALA A 87 10.59 0.11 -22.91
CA ALA A 87 10.86 1.52 -23.14
C ALA A 87 11.85 2.09 -22.11
N PHE A 88 11.67 1.76 -20.83
CA PHE A 88 12.60 2.13 -19.76
C PHE A 88 14.00 1.53 -19.97
N ASP A 89 14.10 0.24 -20.32
CA ASP A 89 15.38 -0.44 -20.53
C ASP A 89 16.16 0.17 -21.72
N SER A 90 15.45 0.65 -22.74
CA SER A 90 16.04 1.36 -23.89
C SER A 90 16.52 2.78 -23.54
N ALA A 91 15.92 3.41 -22.53
CA ALA A 91 16.20 4.78 -22.12
C ALA A 91 16.02 4.99 -20.61
N PRO A 92 16.89 4.42 -19.76
CA PRO A 92 16.66 4.36 -18.30
C PRO A 92 16.71 5.72 -17.61
N ASN A 93 17.32 6.72 -18.24
CA ASN A 93 17.38 8.10 -17.75
C ASN A 93 16.21 8.96 -18.27
N SER A 94 15.31 8.40 -19.08
CA SER A 94 14.15 9.11 -19.62
C SER A 94 13.06 9.25 -18.56
N GLU A 95 12.74 10.47 -18.17
CA GLU A 95 11.65 10.76 -17.23
C GLU A 95 10.29 10.23 -17.73
N PRO A 96 9.90 10.39 -19.02
CA PRO A 96 8.69 9.75 -19.54
C PRO A 96 8.68 8.22 -19.42
N ALA A 97 9.83 7.55 -19.64
CA ALA A 97 9.88 6.09 -19.57
C ALA A 97 9.76 5.59 -18.12
N LYS A 98 10.42 6.28 -17.17
CA LYS A 98 10.25 6.02 -15.73
C LYS A 98 8.79 6.20 -15.28
N LYS A 99 8.16 7.31 -15.69
CA LYS A 99 6.76 7.61 -15.35
C LYS A 99 5.81 6.58 -15.93
N SER A 100 5.96 6.22 -17.21
CA SER A 100 5.14 5.19 -17.84
C SER A 100 5.25 3.84 -17.11
N LEU A 101 6.46 3.42 -16.73
CA LEU A 101 6.63 2.18 -15.97
C LEU A 101 6.09 2.29 -14.54
N SER A 102 6.22 3.46 -13.90
CA SER A 102 5.61 3.75 -12.59
C SER A 102 4.08 3.64 -12.64
N GLU A 103 3.45 4.23 -13.66
CA GLU A 103 2.01 4.19 -13.88
C GLU A 103 1.51 2.77 -14.13
N ALA A 104 2.20 1.98 -14.96
CA ALA A 104 1.86 0.58 -15.21
C ALA A 104 1.85 -0.26 -13.91
N TYR A 105 2.88 -0.09 -13.07
CA TYR A 105 2.90 -0.71 -11.74
C TYR A 105 1.77 -0.22 -10.84
N THR A 106 1.49 1.08 -10.86
CA THR A 106 0.42 1.68 -10.05
C THR A 106 -0.95 1.09 -10.40
N LYS A 107 -1.24 0.93 -11.69
CA LYS A 107 -2.50 0.35 -12.19
C LYS A 107 -2.68 -1.10 -11.71
N ARG A 108 -1.64 -1.93 -11.82
CA ARG A 108 -1.68 -3.31 -11.32
C ARG A 108 -1.89 -3.33 -9.79
N GLY A 109 -1.14 -2.50 -9.07
CA GLY A 109 -1.29 -2.32 -7.62
C GLY A 109 -2.71 -1.94 -7.21
N GLU A 110 -3.39 -1.06 -7.95
CA GLU A 110 -4.79 -0.70 -7.68
C GLU A 110 -5.75 -1.86 -7.90
N ALA A 111 -5.57 -2.63 -8.98
CA ALA A 111 -6.38 -3.82 -9.22
C ALA A 111 -6.20 -4.87 -8.10
N LEU A 112 -4.95 -5.11 -7.70
CA LEU A 112 -4.61 -6.01 -6.59
C LEU A 112 -5.17 -5.53 -5.25
N THR A 113 -5.16 -4.22 -5.00
CA THR A 113 -5.75 -3.62 -3.80
C THR A 113 -7.26 -3.83 -3.75
N ARG A 114 -7.96 -3.66 -4.88
CA ARG A 114 -9.40 -3.97 -4.99
C ARG A 114 -9.67 -5.46 -4.77
N ALA A 115 -8.75 -6.32 -5.19
CA ALA A 115 -8.79 -7.76 -4.94
C ALA A 115 -8.33 -8.19 -3.53
N ARG A 116 -8.03 -7.23 -2.63
CA ARG A 116 -7.52 -7.47 -1.27
C ARG A 116 -6.18 -8.22 -1.22
N GLN A 117 -5.44 -8.25 -2.33
CA GLN A 117 -4.08 -8.80 -2.41
C GLN A 117 -3.07 -7.74 -1.95
N TYR A 118 -3.20 -7.25 -0.72
CA TYR A 118 -2.46 -6.09 -0.22
C TYR A 118 -0.93 -6.31 -0.21
N ALA A 119 -0.47 -7.52 0.07
CA ALA A 119 0.95 -7.85 0.06
C ALA A 119 1.58 -7.67 -1.34
N ALA A 120 0.90 -8.18 -2.38
CA ALA A 120 1.36 -8.04 -3.76
C ALA A 120 1.23 -6.60 -4.26
N ALA A 121 0.11 -5.93 -3.94
CA ALA A 121 -0.13 -4.53 -4.29
C ALA A 121 0.96 -3.61 -3.72
N LEU A 122 1.38 -3.85 -2.46
CA LEU A 122 2.44 -3.10 -1.80
C LEU A 122 3.76 -3.15 -2.58
N GLY A 123 4.09 -4.32 -3.16
CA GLY A 123 5.27 -4.49 -3.98
C GLY A 123 5.23 -3.67 -5.26
N ASP A 124 4.08 -3.62 -5.92
CA ASP A 124 3.89 -2.82 -7.13
C ASP A 124 3.96 -1.31 -6.85
N TYR A 125 3.31 -0.83 -5.79
CA TYR A 125 3.40 0.59 -5.44
C TYR A 125 4.82 1.01 -5.05
N ARG A 126 5.57 0.14 -4.36
CA ARG A 126 6.99 0.40 -4.04
C ARG A 126 7.84 0.46 -5.30
N LYS A 127 7.63 -0.45 -6.26
CA LYS A 127 8.29 -0.39 -7.58
C LYS A 127 7.92 0.92 -8.29
N ALA A 128 6.66 1.34 -8.24
CA ALA A 128 6.21 2.60 -8.83
C ALA A 128 6.92 3.82 -8.23
N LEU A 129 7.03 3.91 -6.90
CA LEU A 129 7.70 5.03 -6.22
C LEU A 129 9.22 5.06 -6.43
N LYS A 130 9.87 3.91 -6.64
CA LYS A 130 11.31 3.88 -7.00
C LYS A 130 11.56 4.51 -8.37
N LEU A 131 10.62 4.36 -9.29
CA LEU A 131 10.70 4.88 -10.65
C LEU A 131 10.30 6.36 -10.70
N ASP A 132 9.20 6.70 -10.04
CA ASP A 132 8.70 8.07 -9.90
C ASP A 132 8.33 8.35 -8.44
N PRO A 133 9.24 8.99 -7.68
CA PRO A 133 8.98 9.40 -6.30
C PRO A 133 7.82 10.40 -6.15
N SER A 134 7.39 11.04 -7.24
CA SER A 134 6.27 11.99 -7.25
C SER A 134 4.90 11.34 -7.48
N ASN A 135 4.84 10.01 -7.66
CA ASN A 135 3.59 9.28 -7.83
C ASN A 135 2.77 9.26 -6.52
N ALA A 136 1.94 10.29 -6.36
CA ALA A 136 1.13 10.49 -5.17
C ALA A 136 0.13 9.35 -4.90
N LEU A 137 -0.39 8.73 -5.96
CA LEU A 137 -1.35 7.63 -5.85
C LEU A 137 -0.68 6.38 -5.25
N ALA A 138 0.51 6.02 -5.74
CA ALA A 138 1.28 4.91 -5.19
C ALA A 138 1.65 5.17 -3.71
N LYS A 139 2.08 6.39 -3.38
CA LYS A 139 2.36 6.77 -1.98
C LYS A 139 1.14 6.64 -1.10
N GLN A 140 0.00 7.18 -1.53
CA GLN A 140 -1.24 7.11 -0.77
C GLN A 140 -1.65 5.66 -0.51
N TRP A 141 -1.57 4.79 -1.52
CA TRP A 141 -1.94 3.39 -1.33
C TRP A 141 -0.99 2.62 -0.43
N ILE A 142 0.32 2.90 -0.47
CA ILE A 142 1.27 2.34 0.51
C ILE A 142 0.86 2.72 1.92
N ASP A 143 0.60 4.01 2.18
CA ASP A 143 0.19 4.51 3.49
C ASP A 143 -1.12 3.83 3.94
N GLN A 144 -2.10 3.69 3.04
CA GLN A 144 -3.38 3.01 3.33
C GLN A 144 -3.19 1.51 3.62
N ILE A 145 -2.37 0.80 2.85
CA ILE A 145 -2.11 -0.62 3.07
C ILE A 145 -1.45 -0.83 4.43
N VAL A 146 -0.49 0.02 4.80
CA VAL A 146 0.16 -0.04 6.12
C VAL A 146 -0.88 0.13 7.24
N ILE A 147 -1.76 1.13 7.13
CA ILE A 147 -2.86 1.35 8.08
C ILE A 147 -3.77 0.11 8.19
N ILE A 148 -4.08 -0.56 7.07
CA ILE A 148 -4.89 -1.79 7.08
C ILE A 148 -4.18 -2.89 7.89
N TYR A 149 -2.90 -3.12 7.65
CA TYR A 149 -2.13 -4.14 8.38
C TYR A 149 -2.04 -3.82 9.89
N GLU A 150 -1.77 -2.56 10.23
CA GLU A 150 -1.74 -2.09 11.62
C GLU A 150 -3.10 -2.27 12.31
N GLY A 151 -4.19 -1.91 11.63
CA GLY A 151 -5.56 -2.12 12.14
C GLY A 151 -5.94 -3.59 12.32
N LEU A 152 -5.31 -4.49 11.56
CA LEU A 152 -5.45 -5.94 11.72
C LEU A 152 -4.50 -6.54 12.77
N ASN A 153 -3.67 -5.72 13.44
CA ASN A 153 -2.58 -6.16 14.31
C ASN A 153 -1.68 -7.21 13.63
N LYS A 154 -1.37 -6.99 12.35
CA LYS A 154 -0.50 -7.82 11.54
C LYS A 154 0.69 -7.01 11.07
N GLU A 155 1.84 -7.68 10.94
CA GLU A 155 2.95 -7.13 10.17
C GLU A 155 2.54 -7.03 8.69
N TYR A 156 3.25 -6.22 7.91
CA TYR A 156 3.15 -6.17 6.45
C TYR A 156 4.51 -6.56 5.84
N PRO A 157 4.56 -7.03 4.58
CA PRO A 157 5.83 -7.41 3.99
C PRO A 157 6.81 -6.25 3.95
N LYS A 158 8.06 -6.52 4.33
CA LYS A 158 9.15 -5.58 4.11
C LYS A 158 9.51 -5.55 2.62
N GLU A 159 10.28 -4.55 2.24
CA GLU A 159 10.77 -4.44 0.87
C GLU A 159 11.61 -5.67 0.50
N GLY A 160 11.23 -6.35 -0.59
CA GLY A 160 11.82 -7.61 -1.04
C GLY A 160 11.13 -8.87 -0.49
N GLU A 161 10.16 -8.72 0.41
CA GLU A 161 9.33 -9.84 0.90
C GLU A 161 7.97 -9.90 0.20
N GLU A 162 7.60 -8.91 -0.61
CA GLU A 162 6.29 -8.86 -1.27
C GLU A 162 6.14 -10.01 -2.28
N PRO A 163 5.00 -10.75 -2.23
CA PRO A 163 4.76 -11.85 -3.14
C PRO A 163 4.30 -11.33 -4.51
N GLU A 164 4.43 -12.15 -5.53
CA GLU A 164 3.73 -11.92 -6.81
C GLU A 164 2.20 -12.05 -6.65
N PRO A 165 1.40 -11.51 -7.59
CA PRO A 165 -0.05 -11.72 -7.63
C PRO A 165 -0.44 -13.20 -7.55
N LEU A 166 -1.58 -13.51 -6.91
CA LEU A 166 -2.15 -14.85 -6.89
C LEU A 166 -2.51 -15.29 -8.31
N GLU A 167 -2.22 -16.55 -8.63
CA GLU A 167 -2.52 -17.14 -9.94
C GLU A 167 -4.04 -17.19 -10.19
N PHE A 168 -4.47 -16.59 -11.29
CA PHE A 168 -5.85 -16.65 -11.75
C PHE A 168 -6.06 -17.85 -12.68
N LYS A 169 -6.90 -18.79 -12.24
CA LYS A 169 -7.34 -19.92 -13.07
C LYS A 169 -8.65 -19.51 -13.74
N LYS A 170 -8.63 -19.37 -15.07
CA LYS A 170 -9.85 -19.27 -15.86
C LYS A 170 -10.57 -20.61 -15.70
N GLU A 171 -11.69 -20.60 -15.00
CA GLU A 171 -12.60 -21.75 -15.03
C GLU A 171 -13.09 -21.87 -16.46
N ASP A 172 -12.73 -22.96 -17.13
CA ASP A 172 -13.23 -23.24 -18.48
C ASP A 172 -14.75 -23.33 -18.39
N ALA A 173 -15.44 -22.29 -18.87
CA ALA A 173 -16.88 -22.33 -19.06
C ALA A 173 -17.17 -23.34 -20.19
N GLY A 174 -17.33 -24.60 -19.79
CA GLY A 174 -17.79 -25.70 -20.64
C GLY A 174 -19.29 -25.63 -20.94
#